data_AF-A0A948WYS2-F1
#
_entry.id   AF-A0A948WYS2-F1
#
_cell.length_a   1.000
_cell.length_b   1.000
_cell.length_c   1.000
_cell.angle_alpha   90.00
_cell.angle_beta   90.00
_cell.angle_gamma   90.00
#
_symmetry.space_group_name_H-M   'P 1'
#
loop_
_entity.id
_entity.type
_entity.pdbx_description
1 polymer ?
#
loop_
_entity_poly.entity_id
_entity_poly.type
_entity_poly.pdbx_seq_one_letter_code
_entity_poly.pdbx_strand_id
1 'polypeptide(L)'
;MLDFVLDVLSFGLKLVLVLLLVLGPIFLFIVSLVKSKKDESAPKGLGAKANLVFADLKKQERKCQQLMAKQLKKSNPDKKLRRQEKELGLTAKDKEKAKEISAAEAEKAAAPEQSTVATPVTAEATAVAAASPAVENKASAESNGSAENKASAESNGSAENKANAESKANADSKDSAEQDKKKKKKNSKQARRERLLQKMEKRESFVHELQEKRAAGEFCPRNLFVVDFKGSTKGSEFQQLRQKVDAILAVATDEDEVIINLNSPGGLVNTYGLCASQLQRLRDHQIFVTVTVDEVAASGGYLMACVANKIVAAPFAYVGSIGVIAGIPNFRRVLNKFDVDYEQVTAGKFKRTLSVLGENTEEGRAKFKQELEAVHQRFKEQVSRYRPQLNIEKVATGEHWLAADAQKLGLVDEIATSDEYIHERIKVTENSALKVAWKKSEKKKNFLKLLLSQLRFTGAHKGALGSAAGAVGGAALAASAMGSADSNSADESVSEGDMMQEAQRQLNALDQSSFMQLR
;
A
#
# COMPACT_ATOMS: atom_id res chain seq x y z
N MET A 1 29.61 33.81 -33.42
CA MET A 1 30.89 33.60 -32.69
C MET A 1 30.86 34.24 -31.31
N LEU A 2 30.45 35.51 -31.17
CA LEU A 2 30.38 36.18 -29.85
C LEU A 2 29.44 35.46 -28.86
N ASP A 3 28.26 35.02 -29.30
CA ASP A 3 27.29 34.32 -28.45
C ASP A 3 27.78 32.96 -27.96
N PHE A 4 28.51 32.24 -28.81
CA PHE A 4 29.12 30.96 -28.45
C PHE A 4 30.24 31.13 -27.40
N VAL A 5 31.04 32.20 -27.52
CA VAL A 5 32.08 32.53 -26.52
C VAL A 5 31.45 32.94 -25.19
N LEU A 6 30.35 33.69 -25.22
CA LEU A 6 29.59 34.06 -24.02
C LEU A 6 28.93 32.86 -23.32
N ASP A 7 28.40 31.90 -24.08
CA ASP A 7 27.82 30.67 -23.52
C ASP A 7 28.88 29.75 -22.89
N VAL A 8 30.06 29.64 -23.50
CA VAL A 8 31.18 28.86 -22.95
C VAL A 8 31.72 29.51 -21.66
N LEU A 9 31.82 30.84 -21.62
CA LEU A 9 32.19 31.58 -20.40
C LEU A 9 31.13 31.45 -19.30
N SER A 10 29.84 31.51 -19.65
CA SER A 10 28.73 31.30 -18.71
C SER A 10 28.73 29.89 -18.13
N PHE A 11 29.01 28.88 -18.96
CA PHE A 11 29.12 27.49 -18.52
C PHE A 11 30.33 27.28 -17.60
N GLY A 12 31.49 27.86 -17.93
CA GLY A 12 32.68 27.82 -17.08
C GLY A 12 32.44 28.44 -15.70
N LEU A 13 31.78 29.60 -15.65
CA LEU A 13 31.46 30.28 -14.39
C LEU A 13 30.46 29.48 -13.53
N LYS A 14 29.45 28.87 -14.16
CA LYS A 14 28.50 27.98 -13.48
C LYS A 14 29.18 26.72 -12.93
N LEU A 15 30.13 26.14 -13.66
CA LEU A 15 30.88 24.97 -13.21
C LEU A 15 31.75 25.30 -11.99
N VAL A 16 32.42 26.46 -11.97
CA VAL A 16 33.21 26.93 -10.84
C VAL A 16 32.32 27.19 -9.61
N LEU A 17 31.14 27.76 -9.80
CA LEU A 17 30.19 28.02 -8.71
C LEU A 17 29.66 26.71 -8.10
N VAL A 18 29.36 25.71 -8.93
CA VAL A 18 28.97 24.36 -8.48
C VAL A 18 30.13 23.66 -7.77
N LEU A 19 31.36 23.79 -8.27
CA LEU A 19 32.54 23.25 -7.60
C LEU A 19 32.73 23.88 -6.22
N LEU A 20 32.57 25.20 -6.08
CA LEU A 20 32.67 25.90 -4.80
C LEU A 20 31.55 25.53 -3.83
N LEU A 21 30.31 25.36 -4.32
CA LEU A 21 29.17 24.94 -3.48
C LEU A 21 29.25 23.47 -3.03
N VAL A 22 29.86 22.59 -3.83
CA VAL A 22 30.00 21.17 -3.50
C VAL A 22 31.28 20.89 -2.71
N LEU A 23 32.39 21.52 -3.06
CA LEU A 23 33.69 21.30 -2.41
C LEU A 23 33.92 22.22 -1.21
N GLY A 24 33.30 23.40 -1.16
CA GLY A 24 33.39 24.33 -0.01
C GLY A 24 32.96 23.69 1.33
N PRO A 25 31.81 22.99 1.40
CA PRO A 25 31.40 22.26 2.60
C PRO A 25 32.36 21.12 2.95
N ILE A 26 32.92 20.44 1.95
CA ILE A 26 33.89 19.35 2.15
C ILE A 26 35.21 19.90 2.68
N PHE A 27 35.67 21.04 2.18
CA PHE A 27 36.87 21.73 2.66
C PHE A 27 36.68 22.25 4.09
N LEU A 28 35.53 22.86 4.39
CA LEU A 28 35.19 23.27 5.77
C LEU A 28 35.07 22.07 6.72
N PHE A 29 34.57 20.93 6.25
CA PHE A 29 34.53 19.69 7.01
C PHE A 29 35.93 19.12 7.27
N ILE A 30 36.83 19.16 6.29
CA ILE A 30 38.25 18.75 6.45
C ILE A 30 38.98 19.70 7.41
N VAL A 31 38.79 21.02 7.28
CA VAL A 31 39.36 22.01 8.22
C VAL A 31 38.81 21.83 9.63
N SER A 32 37.51 21.49 9.77
CA SER A 32 36.89 21.14 11.05
C SER A 32 37.46 19.85 11.64
N LEU A 33 37.71 18.82 10.83
CA LEU A 33 38.38 17.58 11.26
C LEU A 33 39.84 17.79 11.66
N VAL A 34 40.56 18.67 10.97
CA VAL A 34 41.95 19.02 11.30
C VAL A 34 42.02 19.85 12.59
N LYS A 35 41.07 20.77 12.82
CA LYS A 35 40.94 21.46 14.11
C LYS A 35 40.53 20.51 15.25
N SER A 36 39.64 19.55 14.98
CA SER A 36 39.18 18.55 15.95
C SER A 36 40.28 17.56 16.36
N LYS A 37 41.32 17.35 15.55
CA LYS A 37 42.47 16.50 15.90
C LYS A 37 43.40 17.11 16.95
N LYS A 38 43.18 18.36 17.37
CA LYS A 38 43.94 19.01 18.44
C LYS A 38 43.31 18.85 19.83
N ASP A 39 42.09 18.31 19.90
CA ASP A 39 41.45 17.91 21.15
C ASP A 39 41.33 16.39 21.19
N GLU A 40 42.13 15.77 22.05
CA GLU A 40 42.11 14.34 22.34
C GLU A 40 40.87 14.00 23.18
N SER A 41 39.69 14.06 22.57
CA SER A 41 38.50 13.39 23.09
C SER A 41 37.66 12.84 21.94
N ALA A 42 37.69 11.52 21.79
CA ALA A 42 36.94 10.80 20.78
C ALA A 42 35.43 11.18 20.82
N PRO A 43 34.73 11.31 19.68
CA PRO A 43 33.33 11.69 19.68
C PRO A 43 32.46 10.53 20.15
N LYS A 44 32.14 10.51 21.45
CA LYS A 44 31.11 9.66 22.08
C LYS A 44 29.70 9.82 21.46
N GLY A 45 29.52 10.73 20.51
CA GLY A 45 28.24 11.08 19.90
C GLY A 45 27.81 10.24 18.69
N LEU A 46 28.72 9.59 17.96
CA LEU A 46 28.33 8.85 16.74
C LEU A 46 27.63 7.53 17.07
N GLY A 47 28.11 6.80 18.09
CA GLY A 47 27.46 5.59 18.61
C GLY A 47 26.10 5.88 19.25
N ALA A 48 25.98 7.01 19.97
CA ALA A 48 24.70 7.43 20.56
C ALA A 48 23.65 7.80 19.49
N LYS A 49 24.05 8.52 18.43
CA LYS A 49 23.16 8.86 17.30
C LYS A 49 22.77 7.63 16.49
N ALA A 50 23.70 6.70 16.23
CA ALA A 50 23.37 5.43 15.59
C ALA A 50 22.39 4.61 16.44
N ASN A 51 22.63 4.50 17.76
CA ASN A 51 21.73 3.79 18.68
C ASN A 51 20.34 4.42 18.76
N LEU A 52 20.22 5.75 18.68
CA LEU A 52 18.95 6.46 18.59
C LEU A 52 18.20 6.12 17.29
N VAL A 53 18.88 6.13 16.14
CA VAL A 53 18.29 5.74 14.85
C VAL A 53 17.85 4.27 14.87
N PHE A 54 18.65 3.36 15.42
CA PHE A 54 18.27 1.95 15.57
C PHE A 54 17.09 1.76 16.54
N ALA A 55 17.04 2.52 17.64
CA ALA A 55 15.94 2.48 18.59
C ALA A 55 14.63 2.99 17.96
N ASP A 56 14.69 4.06 17.16
CA ASP A 56 13.54 4.60 16.45
C ASP A 56 13.06 3.66 15.33
N LEU A 57 13.97 3.04 14.58
CA LEU A 57 13.61 2.00 13.60
C LEU A 57 12.92 0.81 14.26
N LYS A 58 13.47 0.27 15.37
CA LYS A 58 12.83 -0.81 16.16
C LYS A 58 11.48 -0.39 16.72
N LYS A 59 11.34 0.86 17.16
CA LYS A 59 10.07 1.40 17.67
C LYS A 59 9.02 1.49 16.57
N GLN A 60 9.41 1.91 15.36
CA GLN A 60 8.52 1.93 14.20
C GLN A 60 8.11 0.53 13.75
N GLU A 61 9.06 -0.41 13.72
CA GLU A 61 8.79 -1.82 13.42
C GLU A 61 7.77 -2.39 14.40
N ARG A 62 8.00 -2.25 15.71
CA ARG A 62 7.05 -2.65 16.77
C ARG A 62 5.67 -2.02 16.59
N LYS A 63 5.62 -0.74 16.20
CA LYS A 63 4.34 -0.05 15.95
C LYS A 63 3.59 -0.65 14.77
N CYS A 64 4.28 -0.98 13.68
CA CYS A 64 3.69 -1.64 12.51
C CYS A 64 3.20 -3.05 12.86
N GLN A 65 4.00 -3.82 13.60
CA GLN A 65 3.63 -5.14 14.11
C GLN A 65 2.39 -5.07 15.00
N GLN A 66 2.33 -4.10 15.92
CA GLN A 66 1.16 -3.88 16.76
C GLN A 66 -0.08 -3.46 15.95
N LEU A 67 0.08 -2.66 14.89
CA LEU A 67 -1.03 -2.29 14.02
C LEU A 67 -1.56 -3.50 13.25
N MET A 68 -0.68 -4.31 12.64
CA MET A 68 -1.05 -5.55 11.97
C MET A 68 -1.77 -6.51 12.92
N ALA A 69 -1.20 -6.76 14.10
CA ALA A 69 -1.82 -7.61 15.11
C ALA A 69 -3.19 -7.07 15.55
N LYS A 70 -3.36 -5.74 15.65
CA LYS A 70 -4.65 -5.12 15.95
C LYS A 70 -5.66 -5.31 14.81
N GLN A 71 -5.24 -5.17 13.55
CA GLN A 71 -6.11 -5.38 12.39
C GLN A 71 -6.53 -6.84 12.26
N LEU A 72 -5.60 -7.78 12.44
CA LEU A 72 -5.88 -9.22 12.47
C LEU A 72 -6.88 -9.58 13.57
N LYS A 73 -6.67 -9.03 14.79
CA LYS A 73 -7.61 -9.21 15.90
C LYS A 73 -9.00 -8.59 15.65
N LYS A 74 -9.06 -7.50 14.87
CA LYS A 74 -10.32 -6.79 14.55
C LYS A 74 -11.09 -7.47 13.41
N SER A 75 -10.38 -8.06 12.46
CA SER A 75 -10.96 -8.77 11.31
C SER A 75 -11.44 -10.17 11.68
N ASN A 76 -10.88 -10.79 12.74
CA ASN A 76 -11.32 -12.10 13.22
C ASN A 76 -12.84 -12.14 13.57
N PRO A 77 -13.62 -13.00 12.91
CA PRO A 77 -15.08 -13.07 13.05
C PRO A 77 -15.51 -13.55 14.44
N ASP A 78 -14.80 -14.48 15.07
CA ASP A 78 -15.16 -15.03 16.37
C ASP A 78 -15.04 -13.98 17.48
N LYS A 79 -14.00 -13.14 17.41
CA LYS A 79 -13.86 -11.98 18.33
C LYS A 79 -14.97 -10.96 18.12
N LYS A 80 -15.39 -10.75 16.86
CA LYS A 80 -16.50 -9.84 16.53
C LYS A 80 -17.84 -10.38 17.08
N LEU A 81 -18.10 -11.68 16.90
CA LEU A 81 -19.29 -12.35 17.43
C LEU A 81 -19.30 -12.32 18.96
N ARG A 82 -18.19 -12.65 19.64
CA ARG A 82 -18.08 -12.59 21.11
C ARG A 82 -18.31 -11.18 21.69
N ARG A 83 -17.89 -10.13 20.99
CA ARG A 83 -18.19 -8.73 21.39
C ARG A 83 -19.68 -8.44 21.29
N GLN A 84 -20.32 -8.82 20.18
CA GLN A 84 -21.76 -8.66 19.98
C GLN A 84 -22.59 -9.48 20.97
N GLU A 85 -22.11 -10.68 21.32
CA GLU A 85 -22.71 -11.54 22.34
C GLU A 85 -22.75 -10.85 23.70
N LYS A 86 -21.61 -10.28 24.13
CA LYS A 86 -21.51 -9.51 25.38
C LYS A 86 -22.38 -8.25 25.37
N GLU A 87 -22.38 -7.50 24.27
CA GLU A 87 -23.22 -6.30 24.13
C GLU A 87 -24.73 -6.60 24.23
N LEU A 88 -25.16 -7.77 23.75
CA LEU A 88 -26.57 -8.19 23.76
C LEU A 88 -26.95 -9.04 24.97
N GLY A 89 -25.99 -9.40 25.82
CA GLY A 89 -26.16 -10.19 27.03
C GLY A 89 -26.74 -11.58 26.77
N LEU A 90 -26.35 -12.25 25.68
CA LEU A 90 -26.77 -13.64 25.44
C LEU A 90 -26.18 -14.57 26.50
N THR A 91 -26.99 -15.50 27.00
CA THR A 91 -26.58 -16.53 27.95
C THR A 91 -26.34 -17.87 27.26
N ALA A 92 -25.66 -18.81 27.92
CA ALA A 92 -25.48 -20.18 27.39
C ALA A 92 -26.83 -20.87 27.11
N LYS A 93 -27.82 -20.68 27.98
CA LYS A 93 -29.18 -21.19 27.80
C LYS A 93 -29.88 -20.64 26.56
N ASP A 94 -29.62 -19.38 26.19
CA ASP A 94 -30.20 -18.78 24.97
C ASP A 94 -29.62 -19.43 23.69
N LYS A 95 -28.37 -19.92 23.73
CA LYS A 95 -27.73 -20.63 22.62
C LYS A 95 -28.22 -22.07 22.50
N GLU A 96 -28.38 -22.74 23.64
CA GLU A 96 -28.87 -24.12 23.72
C GLU A 96 -30.31 -24.22 23.20
N LYS A 97 -31.20 -23.33 23.66
CA LYS A 97 -32.56 -23.21 23.13
C LYS A 97 -32.60 -22.93 21.63
N ALA A 98 -31.69 -22.10 21.11
CA ALA A 98 -31.63 -21.81 19.69
C ALA A 98 -31.20 -23.03 18.85
N LYS A 99 -30.28 -23.84 19.37
CA LYS A 99 -29.88 -25.12 18.75
C LYS A 99 -31.00 -26.16 18.79
N GLU A 100 -31.75 -26.23 19.88
CA GLU A 100 -32.93 -27.11 19.98
C GLU A 100 -34.03 -26.71 18.98
N ILE A 101 -34.27 -25.40 18.81
CA ILE A 101 -35.25 -24.89 17.85
C ILE A 101 -34.78 -25.14 16.41
N SER A 102 -33.51 -24.90 16.07
CA SER A 102 -33.01 -25.15 14.71
C SER A 102 -32.97 -26.64 14.37
N ALA A 103 -32.64 -27.50 15.33
CA ALA A 103 -32.72 -28.96 15.17
C ALA A 103 -34.17 -29.43 14.94
N ALA A 104 -35.14 -28.91 15.70
CA ALA A 104 -36.56 -29.25 15.54
C ALA A 104 -37.16 -28.73 14.22
N GLU A 105 -36.71 -27.58 13.71
CA GLU A 105 -37.11 -27.05 12.40
C GLU A 105 -36.50 -27.84 11.25
N ALA A 106 -35.24 -28.29 11.36
CA ALA A 106 -34.59 -29.16 10.38
C ALA A 106 -35.26 -30.55 10.32
N GLU A 107 -35.68 -31.10 11.46
CA GLU A 107 -36.40 -32.38 11.55
C GLU A 107 -37.81 -32.29 10.94
N LYS A 108 -38.49 -31.14 11.07
CA LYS A 108 -39.78 -30.87 10.40
C LYS A 108 -39.65 -30.69 8.89
N ALA A 109 -38.54 -30.15 8.39
CA ALA A 109 -38.30 -29.97 6.96
C ALA A 109 -37.88 -31.27 6.23
N ALA A 110 -37.51 -32.31 6.98
CA ALA A 110 -37.06 -33.60 6.43
C ALA A 110 -38.17 -34.68 6.36
N ALA A 111 -39.43 -34.35 6.69
CA ALA A 111 -40.55 -35.28 6.58
C ALA A 111 -41.00 -35.45 5.11
N PRO A 112 -41.23 -36.68 4.61
CA PRO A 112 -41.59 -36.90 3.21
C PRO A 112 -43.07 -36.57 2.96
N GLU A 113 -43.35 -35.58 2.11
CA GLU A 113 -44.71 -35.38 1.59
C GLU A 113 -45.06 -36.49 0.59
N GLN A 114 -45.95 -37.40 1.00
CA GLN A 114 -46.55 -38.39 0.14
C GLN A 114 -47.82 -37.84 -0.54
N SER A 115 -47.80 -37.91 -1.88
CA SER A 115 -48.89 -38.36 -2.77
C SER A 115 -50.13 -37.47 -3.01
N THR A 116 -50.20 -36.96 -4.26
CA THR A 116 -51.24 -37.15 -5.30
C THR A 116 -52.71 -37.35 -4.88
N VAL A 117 -53.72 -36.71 -5.49
CA VAL A 117 -54.21 -36.93 -6.87
C VAL A 117 -55.21 -35.82 -7.25
N ALA A 118 -55.11 -35.26 -8.47
CA ALA A 118 -56.26 -34.93 -9.33
C ALA A 118 -55.78 -34.64 -10.78
N THR A 119 -56.24 -35.45 -11.73
CA THR A 119 -56.03 -35.35 -13.18
C THR A 119 -57.21 -34.60 -13.86
N PRO A 120 -57.31 -34.49 -15.21
CA PRO A 120 -56.98 -33.27 -15.95
C PRO A 120 -58.17 -32.70 -16.78
N VAL A 121 -58.07 -31.48 -17.29
CA VAL A 121 -58.92 -31.01 -18.42
C VAL A 121 -58.05 -30.22 -19.41
N THR A 122 -58.20 -30.61 -20.68
CA THR A 122 -57.51 -30.20 -21.91
C THR A 122 -58.10 -28.95 -22.58
N ALA A 123 -57.26 -28.13 -23.22
CA ALA A 123 -57.45 -27.43 -24.53
C ALA A 123 -56.22 -26.52 -24.77
N GLU A 124 -55.33 -26.80 -25.74
CA GLU A 124 -55.29 -26.22 -27.11
C GLU A 124 -55.37 -24.67 -27.15
N ALA A 125 -54.59 -23.90 -27.92
CA ALA A 125 -53.48 -24.09 -28.85
C ALA A 125 -52.96 -22.68 -29.25
N THR A 126 -51.69 -22.58 -29.70
CA THR A 126 -51.14 -21.58 -30.67
C THR A 126 -51.20 -20.07 -30.33
N ALA A 127 -50.31 -19.16 -30.73
CA ALA A 127 -49.02 -19.16 -31.43
C ALA A 127 -48.54 -17.68 -31.48
N VAL A 128 -47.21 -17.48 -31.48
CA VAL A 128 -46.44 -16.50 -32.28
C VAL A 128 -46.47 -14.98 -31.91
N ALA A 129 -45.33 -14.59 -31.33
CA ALA A 129 -44.37 -13.58 -31.78
C ALA A 129 -44.64 -12.05 -31.78
N ALA A 130 -43.62 -11.40 -31.20
CA ALA A 130 -42.88 -10.23 -31.69
C ALA A 130 -43.44 -8.80 -31.48
N ALA A 131 -42.58 -8.02 -30.82
CA ALA A 131 -42.07 -6.69 -31.21
C ALA A 131 -42.37 -5.54 -30.23
N SER A 132 -41.29 -5.05 -29.58
CA SER A 132 -41.14 -3.65 -29.17
C SER A 132 -41.05 -2.74 -30.42
N PRO A 133 -41.40 -1.45 -30.35
CA PRO A 133 -40.45 -0.40 -29.92
C PRO A 133 -41.09 0.66 -28.99
N ALA A 134 -40.36 1.22 -28.01
CA ALA A 134 -39.66 2.53 -28.04
C ALA A 134 -40.53 3.76 -28.36
N VAL A 135 -40.45 4.78 -27.49
CA VAL A 135 -40.07 6.20 -27.78
C VAL A 135 -40.59 7.15 -26.68
N GLU A 136 -39.68 8.03 -26.25
CA GLU A 136 -39.85 9.20 -25.39
C GLU A 136 -40.77 10.29 -26.00
N ASN A 137 -41.52 11.05 -25.18
CA ASN A 137 -41.21 12.47 -24.90
C ASN A 137 -42.32 13.24 -24.15
N LYS A 138 -41.86 14.03 -23.16
CA LYS A 138 -42.20 15.42 -22.81
C LYS A 138 -43.66 15.96 -22.80
N ALA A 139 -44.00 16.43 -21.59
CA ALA A 139 -44.23 17.84 -21.20
C ALA A 139 -45.64 18.48 -21.21
N SER A 140 -45.88 19.13 -20.05
CA SER A 140 -46.49 20.45 -19.81
C SER A 140 -48.01 20.63 -19.65
N ALA A 141 -48.32 21.51 -18.67
CA ALA A 141 -49.53 22.33 -18.48
C ALA A 141 -50.85 21.59 -18.12
N GLU A 142 -51.78 22.10 -17.31
CA GLU A 142 -52.00 23.40 -16.69
C GLU A 142 -53.02 23.27 -15.54
N SER A 143 -53.23 24.38 -14.82
CA SER A 143 -54.13 24.61 -13.68
C SER A 143 -55.63 24.54 -14.03
N ASN A 144 -56.51 24.32 -13.04
CA ASN A 144 -57.31 25.38 -12.35
C ASN A 144 -58.62 24.88 -11.70
N GLY A 145 -59.01 25.62 -10.65
CA GLY A 145 -60.38 25.74 -10.13
C GLY A 145 -60.58 25.14 -8.73
N SER A 146 -61.01 25.84 -7.69
CA SER A 146 -61.52 27.22 -7.55
C SER A 146 -61.57 27.56 -6.06
N ALA A 147 -61.17 28.78 -5.72
CA ALA A 147 -61.31 29.38 -4.40
C ALA A 147 -62.71 30.00 -4.23
N GLU A 148 -63.24 29.96 -3.02
CA GLU A 148 -64.14 31.00 -2.51
C GLU A 148 -63.70 31.42 -1.10
N ASN A 149 -64.08 32.63 -0.75
CA ASN A 149 -63.27 33.64 -0.10
C ASN A 149 -64.04 34.28 1.07
N LYS A 150 -63.28 34.91 1.99
CA LYS A 150 -63.61 35.95 3.01
C LYS A 150 -63.25 35.50 4.43
N ALA A 151 -62.16 36.03 5.01
CA ALA A 151 -62.02 37.36 5.64
C ALA A 151 -62.86 37.43 6.94
N SER A 152 -62.38 37.88 8.10
CA SER A 152 -61.21 38.66 8.52
C SER A 152 -61.34 38.83 10.04
N ALA A 153 -60.24 38.91 10.80
CA ALA A 153 -60.04 39.86 11.91
C ALA A 153 -58.86 39.44 12.80
N GLU A 154 -57.95 40.39 13.00
CA GLU A 154 -56.82 40.38 13.92
C GLU A 154 -57.31 40.56 15.37
N SER A 155 -56.56 40.06 16.36
CA SER A 155 -55.91 40.89 17.39
C SER A 155 -55.35 40.07 18.57
N ASN A 156 -54.33 40.68 19.18
CA ASN A 156 -53.45 40.27 20.26
C ASN A 156 -54.11 39.73 21.53
N GLY A 157 -53.33 38.99 22.33
CA GLY A 157 -53.57 38.92 23.78
C GLY A 157 -52.93 37.72 24.47
N SER A 158 -51.86 37.99 25.22
CA SER A 158 -51.21 37.09 26.15
C SER A 158 -52.07 36.76 27.38
N ALA A 159 -51.71 35.64 28.01
CA ALA A 159 -51.75 35.37 29.45
C ALA A 159 -53.06 34.84 30.09
N GLU A 160 -52.89 33.64 30.63
CA GLU A 160 -53.35 33.18 31.95
C GLU A 160 -54.76 32.58 32.14
N ASN A 161 -54.69 31.36 32.68
CA ASN A 161 -55.65 30.71 33.58
C ASN A 161 -56.97 30.16 33.00
N LYS A 162 -56.87 28.92 32.51
CA LYS A 162 -57.85 27.87 32.85
C LYS A 162 -57.13 26.59 33.27
N ALA A 163 -56.53 26.65 34.46
CA ALA A 163 -56.14 25.48 35.22
C ALA A 163 -57.40 24.74 35.73
N ASN A 164 -57.27 23.42 35.87
CA ASN A 164 -58.23 22.45 36.41
C ASN A 164 -59.31 21.87 35.48
N ALA A 165 -58.86 21.20 34.41
CA ALA A 165 -59.50 19.97 33.91
C ALA A 165 -58.55 18.96 33.23
N GLU A 166 -57.22 19.18 33.26
CA GLU A 166 -56.25 18.36 32.50
C GLU A 166 -55.29 17.51 33.36
N SER A 167 -55.59 17.28 34.64
CA SER A 167 -54.68 16.53 35.54
C SER A 167 -54.97 15.03 35.68
N LYS A 168 -55.87 14.45 34.88
CA LYS A 168 -56.07 12.98 34.82
C LYS A 168 -56.04 12.34 33.43
N ALA A 169 -55.92 13.12 32.35
CA ALA A 169 -55.81 12.57 30.98
C ALA A 169 -54.37 12.62 30.39
N ASN A 170 -53.43 13.29 31.07
CA ASN A 170 -52.05 13.49 30.58
C ASN A 170 -50.98 12.62 31.28
N ALA A 171 -51.39 11.71 32.17
CA ALA A 171 -50.51 10.67 32.74
C ALA A 171 -50.52 9.38 31.89
N ASP A 172 -51.69 8.97 31.39
CA ASP A 172 -51.85 7.74 30.59
C ASP A 172 -51.30 7.84 29.14
N SER A 173 -51.18 9.06 28.59
CA SER A 173 -50.64 9.31 27.25
C SER A 173 -49.11 9.33 27.18
N LYS A 174 -48.43 9.61 28.30
CA LYS A 174 -46.96 9.50 28.40
C LYS A 174 -46.52 8.06 28.70
N ASP A 175 -47.25 7.34 29.54
CA ASP A 175 -46.94 5.94 29.85
C ASP A 175 -47.14 5.01 28.65
N SER A 176 -48.18 5.22 27.84
CA SER A 176 -48.41 4.44 26.60
C SER A 176 -47.34 4.68 25.53
N ALA A 177 -46.91 5.93 25.32
CA ALA A 177 -45.84 6.26 24.38
C ALA A 177 -44.45 5.74 24.84
N GLU A 178 -44.21 5.68 26.15
CA GLU A 178 -42.98 5.13 26.71
C GLU A 178 -42.99 3.58 26.71
N GLN A 179 -44.14 2.96 26.93
CA GLN A 179 -44.35 1.51 26.80
C GLN A 179 -44.22 1.04 25.34
N ASP A 180 -44.71 1.80 24.36
CA ASP A 180 -44.56 1.48 22.94
C ASP A 180 -43.12 1.66 22.44
N LYS A 181 -42.40 2.67 22.94
CA LYS A 181 -40.95 2.79 22.72
C LYS A 181 -40.18 1.64 23.36
N LYS A 182 -40.55 1.20 24.57
CA LYS A 182 -39.94 0.03 25.24
C LYS A 182 -40.25 -1.28 24.49
N LYS A 183 -41.47 -1.49 23.99
CA LYS A 183 -41.85 -2.66 23.15
C LYS A 183 -41.12 -2.67 21.81
N LYS A 184 -41.08 -1.56 21.07
CA LYS A 184 -40.29 -1.45 19.82
C LYS A 184 -38.80 -1.72 20.05
N LYS A 185 -38.23 -1.20 21.14
CA LYS A 185 -36.81 -1.41 21.50
C LYS A 185 -36.53 -2.84 21.94
N LYS A 186 -37.49 -3.51 22.60
CA LYS A 186 -37.42 -4.93 22.99
C LYS A 186 -37.51 -5.85 21.78
N ASN A 187 -38.43 -5.61 20.85
CA ASN A 187 -38.55 -6.37 19.59
C ASN A 187 -37.31 -6.17 18.71
N SER A 188 -36.77 -4.96 18.63
CA SER A 188 -35.51 -4.67 17.93
C SER A 188 -34.31 -5.39 18.54
N LYS A 189 -34.23 -5.46 19.88
CA LYS A 189 -33.17 -6.19 20.60
C LYS A 189 -33.29 -7.70 20.37
N GLN A 190 -34.50 -8.25 20.39
CA GLN A 190 -34.76 -9.67 20.15
C GLN A 190 -34.39 -10.08 18.72
N ALA A 191 -34.84 -9.34 17.70
CA ALA A 191 -34.45 -9.59 16.31
C ALA A 191 -32.92 -9.50 16.11
N ARG A 192 -32.23 -8.61 16.84
CA ARG A 192 -30.76 -8.52 16.82
C ARG A 192 -30.08 -9.73 17.47
N ARG A 193 -30.69 -10.34 18.51
CA ARG A 193 -30.22 -11.58 19.14
C ARG A 193 -30.38 -12.78 18.20
N GLU A 194 -31.54 -12.94 17.58
CA GLU A 194 -31.82 -14.03 16.62
C GLU A 194 -30.85 -13.96 15.42
N ARG A 195 -30.66 -12.77 14.83
CA ARG A 195 -29.65 -12.56 13.77
C ARG A 195 -28.23 -12.86 14.21
N LEU A 196 -27.89 -12.68 15.49
CA LEU A 196 -26.57 -13.02 16.01
C LEU A 196 -26.41 -14.54 16.15
N LEU A 197 -27.42 -15.23 16.68
CA LEU A 197 -27.43 -16.69 16.81
C LEU A 197 -27.29 -17.37 15.45
N GLN A 198 -28.05 -16.94 14.45
CA GLN A 198 -27.92 -17.43 13.06
C GLN A 198 -26.52 -17.21 12.50
N LYS A 199 -25.87 -16.08 12.83
CA LYS A 199 -24.48 -15.83 12.40
C LYS A 199 -23.48 -16.73 13.12
N MET A 200 -23.72 -17.08 14.38
CA MET A 200 -22.88 -17.99 15.14
C MET A 200 -23.02 -19.43 14.63
N GLU A 201 -24.24 -19.88 14.34
CA GLU A 201 -24.49 -21.21 13.75
C GLU A 201 -23.89 -21.36 12.35
N LYS A 202 -24.06 -20.35 11.48
CA LYS A 202 -23.37 -20.30 10.17
C LYS A 202 -21.84 -20.31 10.32
N ARG A 203 -21.32 -19.70 11.38
CA ARG A 203 -19.89 -19.70 11.67
C ARG A 203 -19.41 -21.07 12.15
N GLU A 204 -20.15 -21.73 13.03
CA GLU A 204 -19.85 -23.08 13.52
C GLU A 204 -19.86 -24.11 12.39
N SER A 205 -20.89 -24.10 11.54
CA SER A 205 -20.97 -24.98 10.35
C SER A 205 -19.83 -24.74 9.36
N PHE A 206 -19.49 -23.48 9.08
CA PHE A 206 -18.34 -23.15 8.23
C PHE A 206 -17.02 -23.70 8.79
N VAL A 207 -16.77 -23.56 10.10
CA VAL A 207 -15.56 -24.10 10.73
C VAL A 207 -15.53 -25.62 10.65
N HIS A 208 -16.67 -26.29 10.78
CA HIS A 208 -16.77 -27.74 10.60
C HIS A 208 -16.45 -28.17 9.16
N GLU A 209 -17.01 -27.48 8.16
CA GLU A 209 -16.69 -27.73 6.73
C GLU A 209 -15.19 -27.59 6.45
N LEU A 210 -14.54 -26.58 7.04
CA LEU A 210 -13.08 -26.42 6.92
C LEU A 210 -12.30 -27.55 7.60
N GLN A 211 -12.78 -28.09 8.72
CA GLN A 211 -12.16 -29.24 9.38
C GLN A 211 -12.26 -30.50 8.53
N GLU A 212 -13.41 -30.73 7.89
CA GLU A 212 -13.58 -31.85 6.94
C GLU A 212 -12.64 -31.71 5.74
N LYS A 213 -12.52 -30.51 5.16
CA LYS A 213 -11.56 -30.24 4.07
C LYS A 213 -10.12 -30.48 4.48
N ARG A 214 -9.73 -30.02 5.68
CA ARG A 214 -8.40 -30.30 6.25
C ARG A 214 -8.18 -31.80 6.45
N ALA A 215 -9.18 -32.53 6.92
CA ALA A 215 -9.11 -33.99 7.08
C ALA A 215 -9.01 -34.73 5.73
N ALA A 216 -9.60 -34.17 4.67
CA ALA A 216 -9.45 -34.64 3.29
C ALA A 216 -8.09 -34.27 2.65
N GLY A 217 -7.21 -33.57 3.38
CA GLY A 217 -5.88 -33.18 2.92
C GLY A 217 -5.81 -31.84 2.19
N GLU A 218 -6.91 -31.08 2.15
CA GLU A 218 -6.92 -29.73 1.56
C GLU A 218 -6.30 -28.70 2.53
N PHE A 219 -5.42 -27.85 2.02
CA PHE A 219 -4.84 -26.77 2.82
C PHE A 219 -5.83 -25.59 2.93
N CYS A 220 -6.41 -25.43 4.12
CA CYS A 220 -7.32 -24.33 4.46
C CYS A 220 -6.61 -23.32 5.40
N PRO A 221 -6.12 -22.18 4.86
CA PRO A 221 -5.31 -21.26 5.63
C PRO A 221 -6.12 -20.60 6.74
N ARG A 222 -5.45 -20.34 7.86
CA ARG A 222 -6.06 -19.64 8.98
C ARG A 222 -6.27 -18.17 8.64
N ASN A 223 -5.23 -17.51 8.14
CA ASN A 223 -5.28 -16.16 7.59
C ASN A 223 -4.62 -16.13 6.21
N LEU A 224 -5.11 -15.23 5.36
CA LEU A 224 -4.63 -15.00 4.02
C LEU A 224 -4.05 -13.59 3.91
N PHE A 225 -2.78 -13.47 3.52
CA PHE A 225 -2.13 -12.18 3.31
C PHE A 225 -1.85 -11.95 1.82
N VAL A 226 -2.40 -10.88 1.24
CA VAL A 226 -2.20 -10.55 -0.17
C VAL A 226 -1.27 -9.35 -0.29
N VAL A 227 -0.18 -9.50 -1.06
CA VAL A 227 0.82 -8.48 -1.30
C VAL A 227 0.98 -8.24 -2.79
N ASP A 228 0.72 -7.02 -3.24
CA ASP A 228 1.07 -6.61 -4.60
C ASP A 228 2.56 -6.26 -4.70
N PHE A 229 3.23 -6.79 -5.72
CA PHE A 229 4.59 -6.46 -6.09
C PHE A 229 4.69 -6.19 -7.59
N LYS A 230 4.88 -4.91 -7.93
CA LYS A 230 5.13 -4.45 -9.31
C LYS A 230 6.60 -4.09 -9.46
N GLY A 231 7.40 -5.04 -9.93
CA GLY A 231 8.86 -4.90 -9.98
C GLY A 231 9.33 -4.14 -11.22
N SER A 232 10.13 -3.10 -11.00
CA SER A 232 10.84 -2.39 -12.08
C SER A 232 12.18 -3.06 -12.43
N THR A 233 12.81 -2.69 -13.55
CA THR A 233 14.13 -3.19 -13.92
C THR A 233 15.23 -2.82 -12.92
N LYS A 234 15.06 -1.73 -12.18
CA LYS A 234 15.96 -1.32 -11.09
C LYS A 234 15.65 -2.02 -9.76
N GLY A 235 14.40 -2.46 -9.58
CA GLY A 235 13.90 -3.12 -8.38
C GLY A 235 13.81 -2.22 -7.14
N SER A 236 13.53 -0.93 -7.33
CA SER A 236 13.33 0.04 -6.24
C SER A 236 12.28 -0.38 -5.21
N GLU A 237 11.38 -1.28 -5.60
CA GLU A 237 10.26 -1.76 -4.81
C GLU A 237 10.67 -2.76 -3.72
N PHE A 238 11.91 -3.26 -3.77
CA PHE A 238 12.46 -4.18 -2.78
C PHE A 238 12.32 -3.68 -1.33
N GLN A 239 12.57 -2.39 -1.08
CA GLN A 239 12.46 -1.84 0.27
C GLN A 239 11.04 -1.97 0.85
N GLN A 240 10.04 -1.78 0.00
CA GLN A 240 8.63 -1.93 0.39
C GLN A 240 8.29 -3.40 0.60
N LEU A 241 8.76 -4.28 -0.28
CA LEU A 241 8.58 -5.73 -0.12
C LEU A 241 9.15 -6.21 1.22
N ARG A 242 10.38 -5.81 1.55
CA ARG A 242 11.02 -6.13 2.84
C ARG A 242 10.13 -5.74 4.03
N GLN A 243 9.64 -4.50 4.05
CA GLN A 243 8.80 -4.01 5.14
C GLN A 243 7.46 -4.74 5.25
N LYS A 244 6.84 -5.09 4.11
CA LYS A 244 5.60 -5.89 4.09
C LYS A 244 5.87 -7.30 4.64
N VAL A 245 6.97 -7.93 4.23
CA VAL A 245 7.36 -9.26 4.72
C VAL A 245 7.69 -9.23 6.21
N ASP A 246 8.43 -8.24 6.70
CA ASP A 246 8.70 -8.08 8.13
C ASP A 246 7.40 -7.92 8.95
N ALA A 247 6.42 -7.19 8.42
CA ALA A 247 5.14 -7.01 9.08
C ALA A 247 4.29 -8.29 9.10
N ILE A 248 4.35 -9.10 8.04
CA ILE A 248 3.67 -10.40 7.95
C ILE A 248 4.33 -11.40 8.92
N LEU A 249 5.66 -11.54 8.87
CA LEU A 249 6.42 -12.46 9.74
C LEU A 249 6.19 -12.21 11.23
N ALA A 250 5.83 -10.99 11.62
CA ALA A 250 5.55 -10.68 13.02
C ALA A 250 4.20 -11.18 13.53
N VAL A 251 3.29 -11.60 12.65
CA VAL A 251 1.92 -12.01 13.01
C VAL A 251 1.48 -13.33 12.42
N ALA A 252 2.07 -13.72 11.28
CA ALA A 252 1.71 -14.92 10.55
C ALA A 252 2.33 -16.18 11.17
N THR A 253 1.64 -17.30 11.01
CA THR A 253 2.07 -18.63 11.43
C THR A 253 2.18 -19.58 10.25
N ASP A 254 2.67 -20.79 10.48
CA ASP A 254 2.69 -21.90 9.52
C ASP A 254 1.30 -22.33 9.03
N GLU A 255 0.24 -22.03 9.80
CA GLU A 255 -1.16 -22.20 9.38
C GLU A 255 -1.66 -21.15 8.37
N ASP A 256 -0.85 -20.13 8.02
CA ASP A 256 -1.26 -19.02 7.15
C ASP A 256 -0.72 -19.14 5.71
N GLU A 257 -1.35 -18.41 4.78
CA GLU A 257 -0.89 -18.27 3.39
C GLU A 257 -0.56 -16.82 3.04
N VAL A 258 0.53 -16.64 2.30
CA VAL A 258 0.92 -15.36 1.72
C VAL A 258 0.88 -15.44 0.21
N ILE A 259 -0.01 -14.67 -0.41
CA ILE A 259 -0.11 -14.49 -1.86
C ILE A 259 0.69 -13.25 -2.27
N ILE A 260 1.64 -13.43 -3.18
CA ILE A 260 2.37 -12.34 -3.83
C ILE A 260 1.86 -12.19 -5.26
N ASN A 261 1.07 -11.14 -5.52
CA ASN A 261 0.68 -10.74 -6.88
C ASN A 261 1.90 -10.09 -7.56
N LEU A 262 2.61 -10.90 -8.35
CA LEU A 262 3.86 -10.54 -8.99
C LEU A 262 3.62 -10.06 -10.42
N ASN A 263 4.09 -8.86 -10.71
CA ASN A 263 4.21 -8.33 -12.06
C ASN A 263 5.62 -7.76 -12.23
N SER A 264 6.47 -8.43 -13.00
CA SER A 264 7.84 -7.98 -13.27
C SER A 264 8.43 -8.63 -14.53
N PRO A 265 8.99 -7.84 -15.46
CA PRO A 265 9.79 -8.36 -16.57
C PRO A 265 11.23 -8.75 -16.15
N GLY A 266 11.57 -8.63 -14.86
CA GLY A 266 12.92 -8.83 -14.34
C GLY A 266 13.71 -7.54 -14.20
N GLY A 267 15.04 -7.66 -14.18
CA GLY A 267 15.94 -6.53 -13.98
C GLY A 267 17.27 -6.90 -13.31
N LEU A 268 17.78 -5.99 -12.49
CA LEU A 268 19.07 -6.16 -11.81
C LEU A 268 19.11 -7.44 -10.95
N VAL A 269 20.05 -8.33 -11.26
CA VAL A 269 20.16 -9.66 -10.65
C VAL A 269 20.28 -9.59 -9.13
N ASN A 270 21.10 -8.68 -8.62
CA ASN A 270 21.30 -8.50 -7.18
C ASN A 270 20.00 -8.07 -6.47
N THR A 271 19.23 -7.14 -7.05
CA THR A 271 17.98 -6.68 -6.46
C THR A 271 16.92 -7.77 -6.47
N TYR A 272 16.76 -8.50 -7.57
CA TYR A 272 15.81 -9.60 -7.63
C TYR A 272 16.22 -10.80 -6.79
N GLY A 273 17.53 -11.06 -6.63
CA GLY A 273 18.04 -12.02 -5.65
C GLY A 273 17.68 -11.64 -4.21
N LEU A 274 17.71 -10.33 -3.88
CA LEU A 274 17.23 -9.84 -2.59
C LEU A 274 15.71 -9.95 -2.44
N CYS A 275 14.93 -9.73 -3.50
CA CYS A 275 13.48 -9.97 -3.46
C CYS A 275 13.16 -11.45 -3.24
N ALA A 276 13.84 -12.34 -3.97
CA ALA A 276 13.72 -13.79 -3.82
C ALA A 276 14.05 -14.24 -2.38
N SER A 277 15.06 -13.65 -1.75
CA SER A 277 15.38 -13.95 -0.34
C SER A 277 14.30 -13.49 0.64
N GLN A 278 13.49 -12.47 0.32
CA GLN A 278 12.34 -12.10 1.16
C GLN A 278 11.24 -13.16 1.11
N LEU A 279 10.97 -13.73 -0.05
CA LEU A 279 10.02 -14.84 -0.17
C LEU A 279 10.56 -16.10 0.52
N GLN A 280 11.86 -16.34 0.41
CA GLN A 280 12.51 -17.44 1.13
C GLN A 280 12.32 -17.30 2.64
N ARG A 281 12.47 -16.08 3.21
CA ARG A 281 12.24 -15.86 4.66
C ARG A 281 10.85 -16.29 5.11
N LEU A 282 9.82 -16.10 4.29
CA LEU A 282 8.46 -16.58 4.59
C LEU A 282 8.41 -18.11 4.62
N ARG A 283 8.99 -18.77 3.61
CA ARG A 283 9.07 -20.23 3.54
C ARG A 283 9.90 -20.85 4.65
N ASP A 284 11.01 -20.21 5.03
CA ASP A 284 11.87 -20.66 6.14
C ASP A 284 11.11 -20.62 7.48
N HIS A 285 10.07 -19.77 7.60
CA HIS A 285 9.12 -19.76 8.72
C HIS A 285 7.93 -20.71 8.53
N GLN A 286 8.00 -21.60 7.53
CA GLN A 286 6.96 -22.59 7.19
C GLN A 286 5.62 -21.98 6.75
N ILE A 287 5.61 -20.68 6.41
CA ILE A 287 4.42 -20.03 5.86
C ILE A 287 4.25 -20.46 4.40
N PHE A 288 3.04 -20.83 4.01
CA PHE A 288 2.76 -21.21 2.63
C PHE A 288 2.79 -19.96 1.73
N VAL A 289 3.70 -19.94 0.75
CA VAL A 289 3.85 -18.80 -0.18
C VAL A 289 3.31 -19.19 -1.54
N THR A 290 2.34 -18.42 -2.03
CA THR A 290 1.83 -18.53 -3.40
C THR A 290 2.21 -17.28 -4.18
N VAL A 291 2.72 -17.43 -5.40
CA VAL A 291 2.94 -16.32 -6.33
C VAL A 291 1.90 -16.40 -7.43
N THR A 292 1.18 -15.31 -7.66
CA THR A 292 0.19 -15.14 -8.72
C THR A 292 0.74 -14.20 -9.78
N VAL A 293 0.57 -14.54 -11.06
CA VAL A 293 1.12 -13.77 -12.18
C VAL A 293 0.05 -13.54 -13.25
N ASP A 294 -0.43 -12.30 -13.37
CA ASP A 294 -1.45 -11.96 -14.37
C ASP A 294 -0.87 -11.51 -15.72
N GLU A 295 0.27 -10.82 -15.69
CA GLU A 295 0.87 -10.22 -16.90
C GLU A 295 2.26 -10.80 -17.20
N VAL A 296 3.20 -10.68 -16.26
CA VAL A 296 4.58 -11.09 -16.50
C VAL A 296 5.33 -11.43 -15.21
N ALA A 297 6.07 -12.53 -15.23
CA ALA A 297 7.10 -12.89 -14.27
C ALA A 297 8.28 -13.52 -15.03
N ALA A 298 9.09 -12.66 -15.63
CA ALA A 298 10.21 -13.06 -16.49
C ALA A 298 11.57 -12.69 -15.86
N SER A 299 12.62 -13.45 -16.18
CA SER A 299 14.01 -13.23 -15.73
C SER A 299 14.10 -13.06 -14.21
N GLY A 300 14.53 -11.90 -13.70
CA GLY A 300 14.54 -11.60 -12.27
C GLY A 300 13.17 -11.78 -11.58
N GLY A 301 12.06 -11.55 -12.29
CA GLY A 301 10.72 -11.84 -11.80
C GLY A 301 10.52 -13.34 -11.55
N TYR A 302 10.92 -14.19 -12.50
CA TYR A 302 10.85 -15.64 -12.32
C TYR A 302 11.83 -16.15 -11.24
N LEU A 303 13.01 -15.53 -11.10
CA LEU A 303 13.94 -15.81 -9.99
C LEU A 303 13.29 -15.61 -8.62
N MET A 304 12.39 -14.63 -8.49
CA MET A 304 11.61 -14.41 -7.29
C MET A 304 10.43 -15.40 -7.20
N ALA A 305 9.72 -15.62 -8.30
CA ALA A 305 8.55 -16.50 -8.36
C ALA A 305 8.89 -17.96 -8.01
N CYS A 306 10.02 -18.47 -8.52
CA CYS A 306 10.43 -19.87 -8.34
C CYS A 306 10.62 -20.26 -6.88
N VAL A 307 10.83 -19.28 -5.98
CA VAL A 307 10.95 -19.52 -4.54
C VAL A 307 9.61 -19.89 -3.92
N ALA A 308 8.46 -19.61 -4.51
CA ALA A 308 7.15 -19.91 -3.92
C ALA A 308 6.91 -21.42 -3.74
N ASN A 309 5.98 -21.78 -2.86
CA ASN A 309 5.45 -23.15 -2.77
C ASN A 309 4.56 -23.47 -3.98
N LYS A 310 3.86 -22.45 -4.50
CA LYS A 310 2.96 -22.56 -5.63
C LYS A 310 3.04 -21.32 -6.51
N ILE A 311 3.02 -21.52 -7.83
CA ILE A 311 2.94 -20.47 -8.84
C ILE A 311 1.65 -20.65 -9.62
N VAL A 312 0.80 -19.63 -9.58
CA VAL A 312 -0.44 -19.54 -10.33
C VAL A 312 -0.29 -18.45 -11.37
N ALA A 313 -0.68 -18.68 -12.61
CA ALA A 313 -0.55 -17.65 -13.63
C ALA A 313 -1.76 -17.62 -14.58
N ALA A 314 -2.13 -16.41 -15.00
CA ALA A 314 -3.19 -16.23 -15.99
C ALA A 314 -2.74 -16.82 -17.34
N PRO A 315 -3.65 -17.36 -18.17
CA PRO A 315 -3.29 -18.12 -19.38
C PRO A 315 -2.32 -17.40 -20.34
N PHE A 316 -2.45 -16.07 -20.46
CA PHE A 316 -1.64 -15.23 -21.34
C PHE A 316 -0.48 -14.50 -20.64
N ALA A 317 -0.21 -14.81 -19.38
CA ALA A 317 0.93 -14.23 -18.67
C ALA A 317 2.25 -14.76 -19.23
N TYR A 318 3.26 -13.90 -19.34
CA TYR A 318 4.61 -14.31 -19.75
C TYR A 318 5.43 -14.75 -18.55
N VAL A 319 6.01 -15.95 -18.63
CA VAL A 319 6.85 -16.52 -17.57
C VAL A 319 8.14 -17.13 -18.16
N GLY A 320 9.14 -17.32 -17.31
CA GLY A 320 10.44 -17.86 -17.71
C GLY A 320 11.47 -16.76 -17.95
N SER A 321 12.08 -16.72 -19.14
CA SER A 321 13.27 -15.91 -19.44
C SER A 321 14.41 -16.17 -18.45
N ILE A 322 14.63 -17.46 -18.16
CA ILE A 322 15.71 -17.90 -17.26
C ILE A 322 17.02 -17.74 -18.02
N GLY A 323 17.68 -16.61 -17.78
CA GLY A 323 18.90 -16.22 -18.47
C GLY A 323 19.41 -14.87 -17.96
N VAL A 324 20.63 -14.54 -18.37
CA VAL A 324 21.32 -13.30 -17.97
C VAL A 324 21.88 -12.63 -19.21
N ILE A 325 21.58 -11.35 -19.38
CA ILE A 325 22.10 -10.55 -20.48
C ILE A 325 22.79 -9.30 -19.93
N ALA A 326 23.81 -8.83 -20.64
CA ALA A 326 24.40 -7.53 -20.42
C ALA A 326 24.77 -6.90 -21.75
N GLY A 327 24.38 -5.64 -21.93
CA GLY A 327 24.70 -4.84 -23.11
C GLY A 327 25.44 -3.57 -22.70
N ILE A 328 26.56 -3.30 -23.36
CA ILE A 328 27.38 -2.10 -23.10
C ILE A 328 27.73 -1.47 -24.46
N PRO A 329 27.23 -0.25 -24.76
CA PRO A 329 27.66 0.46 -25.96
C PRO A 329 29.13 0.89 -25.83
N ASN A 330 29.88 0.85 -26.92
CA ASN A 330 31.27 1.32 -26.94
C ASN A 330 31.44 2.50 -27.90
N PHE A 331 31.79 3.66 -27.34
CA PHE A 331 31.96 4.93 -28.04
C PHE A 331 33.41 5.26 -28.35
N ARG A 332 34.39 4.37 -28.10
CA ARG A 332 35.81 4.62 -28.39
C ARG A 332 36.02 5.10 -29.82
N ARG A 333 35.39 4.45 -30.81
CA ARG A 333 35.50 4.85 -32.21
C ARG A 333 34.95 6.26 -32.50
N VAL A 334 33.94 6.69 -31.75
CA VAL A 334 33.39 8.04 -31.85
C VAL A 334 34.38 9.04 -31.26
N LEU A 335 34.90 8.77 -30.06
CA LEU A 335 35.91 9.62 -29.42
C LEU A 335 37.16 9.79 -30.29
N ASN A 336 37.69 8.69 -30.82
CA ASN A 336 38.84 8.71 -31.72
C ASN A 336 38.58 9.50 -33.01
N LYS A 337 37.33 9.59 -33.49
CA LYS A 337 36.98 10.38 -34.68
C LYS A 337 36.98 11.89 -34.41
N PHE A 338 36.81 12.27 -33.15
CA PHE A 338 36.80 13.67 -32.70
C PHE A 338 38.07 14.03 -31.91
N ASP A 339 39.11 13.20 -32.01
CA ASP A 339 40.40 13.40 -31.32
C ASP A 339 40.25 13.61 -29.81
N VAL A 340 39.34 12.86 -29.19
CA VAL A 340 39.11 12.88 -27.74
C VAL A 340 39.77 11.67 -27.09
N ASP A 341 40.76 11.91 -26.24
CA ASP A 341 41.40 10.86 -25.44
C ASP A 341 40.62 10.57 -24.16
N TYR A 342 40.43 9.29 -23.85
CA TYR A 342 39.86 8.82 -22.59
C TYR A 342 40.92 8.05 -21.80
N GLU A 343 41.49 8.69 -20.79
CA GLU A 343 42.45 8.04 -19.89
C GLU A 343 41.74 7.46 -18.66
N GLN A 344 42.03 6.19 -18.38
CA GLN A 344 41.48 5.49 -17.22
C GLN A 344 42.53 4.58 -16.58
N VAL A 345 42.87 4.92 -15.34
CA VAL A 345 43.77 4.12 -14.50
C VAL A 345 42.94 3.24 -13.57
N THR A 346 43.23 1.94 -13.54
CA THR A 346 42.58 0.99 -12.62
C THR A 346 43.61 0.11 -11.93
N ALA A 347 43.32 -0.26 -10.68
CA ALA A 347 44.09 -1.27 -9.96
C ALA A 347 43.44 -2.65 -10.13
N GLY A 348 44.20 -3.62 -10.62
CA GLY A 348 43.77 -5.00 -10.87
C GLY A 348 43.29 -5.25 -12.31
N LYS A 349 43.83 -6.31 -12.94
CA LYS A 349 43.64 -6.62 -14.38
C LYS A 349 42.18 -6.65 -14.85
N PHE A 350 41.27 -7.13 -14.02
CA PHE A 350 39.85 -7.33 -14.38
C PHE A 350 38.89 -6.45 -13.58
N LYS A 351 39.37 -5.36 -12.95
CA LYS A 351 38.50 -4.40 -12.25
C LYS A 351 37.48 -3.75 -13.20
N ARG A 352 37.84 -3.64 -14.48
CA ARG A 352 36.96 -3.22 -15.57
C ARG A 352 37.15 -4.15 -16.77
N THR A 353 36.26 -5.12 -16.90
CA THR A 353 36.29 -6.11 -17.99
C THR A 353 35.86 -5.49 -19.32
N LEU A 354 34.80 -4.68 -19.30
CA LEU A 354 34.31 -3.91 -20.44
C LEU A 354 34.17 -2.41 -20.08
N SER A 355 34.39 -1.57 -21.08
CA SER A 355 34.36 -0.12 -21.03
C SER A 355 33.43 0.45 -22.10
N VAL A 356 32.79 1.56 -21.74
CA VAL A 356 31.93 2.34 -22.64
C VAL A 356 32.77 3.29 -23.50
N LEU A 357 33.86 3.82 -22.95
CA LEU A 357 34.68 4.87 -23.59
C LEU A 357 36.07 4.36 -24.00
N GLY A 358 36.60 3.38 -23.25
CA GLY A 358 37.90 2.78 -23.50
C GLY A 358 37.86 1.61 -24.47
N GLU A 359 39.02 0.99 -24.67
CA GLU A 359 39.16 -0.20 -25.48
C GLU A 359 38.68 -1.46 -24.74
N ASN A 360 37.90 -2.28 -25.45
CA ASN A 360 37.46 -3.58 -24.95
C ASN A 360 38.33 -4.64 -25.60
N THR A 361 39.20 -5.29 -24.84
CA THR A 361 40.07 -6.37 -25.30
C THR A 361 39.32 -7.70 -25.40
N GLU A 362 39.87 -8.67 -26.14
CA GLU A 362 39.31 -10.03 -26.19
C GLU A 362 39.36 -10.73 -24.83
N GLU A 363 40.45 -10.55 -24.07
CA GLU A 363 40.57 -11.06 -22.71
C GLU A 363 39.48 -10.49 -21.78
N GLY A 364 39.20 -9.18 -21.87
CA GLY A 364 38.13 -8.53 -21.12
C GLY A 364 36.75 -9.06 -21.49
N ARG A 365 36.50 -9.29 -22.79
CA ARG A 365 35.26 -9.94 -23.28
C ARG A 365 35.12 -11.38 -22.77
N ALA A 366 36.18 -12.18 -22.83
CA ALA A 366 36.17 -13.55 -22.35
C ALA A 366 35.91 -13.62 -20.83
N LYS A 367 36.55 -12.74 -20.05
CA LYS A 367 36.32 -12.64 -18.60
C LYS A 367 34.88 -12.25 -18.28
N PHE A 368 34.33 -11.25 -18.98
CA PHE A 368 32.94 -10.83 -18.77
C PHE A 368 31.93 -11.92 -19.14
N LYS A 369 32.19 -12.69 -20.21
CA LYS A 369 31.37 -13.86 -20.57
C LYS A 369 31.40 -14.92 -19.46
N GLN A 370 32.58 -15.19 -18.89
CA GLN A 370 32.73 -16.10 -17.75
C GLN A 370 31.92 -15.61 -16.53
N GLU A 371 31.92 -14.31 -16.25
CA GLU A 371 31.12 -13.71 -15.16
C GLU A 371 29.62 -13.87 -15.41
N LEU A 372 29.14 -13.66 -16.64
CA LEU A 372 27.74 -13.87 -17.00
C LEU A 372 27.33 -15.34 -16.86
N GLU A 373 28.17 -16.28 -17.31
CA GLU A 373 27.88 -17.72 -17.16
C GLU A 373 27.84 -18.13 -15.69
N ALA A 374 28.73 -17.59 -14.85
CA ALA A 374 28.70 -17.84 -13.41
C ALA A 374 27.37 -17.37 -12.79
N VAL A 375 26.88 -16.19 -13.18
CA VAL A 375 25.57 -15.68 -12.70
C VAL A 375 24.43 -16.54 -13.22
N HIS A 376 24.47 -16.94 -14.50
CA HIS A 376 23.46 -17.81 -15.10
C HIS A 376 23.41 -19.17 -14.40
N GLN A 377 24.56 -19.75 -14.08
CA GLN A 377 24.66 -20.99 -13.32
C GLN A 377 24.02 -20.86 -11.93
N ARG A 378 24.24 -19.75 -11.21
CA ARG A 378 23.56 -19.50 -9.93
C ARG A 378 22.05 -19.36 -10.07
N PHE A 379 21.57 -18.78 -11.17
CA PHE A 379 20.13 -18.72 -11.46
C PHE A 379 19.57 -20.15 -11.68
N LYS A 380 20.22 -20.96 -12.52
CA LYS A 380 19.86 -22.37 -12.73
C LYS A 380 19.81 -23.16 -11.42
N GLU A 381 20.81 -23.01 -10.56
CA GLU A 381 20.86 -23.64 -9.22
C GLU A 381 19.66 -23.23 -8.35
N GLN A 382 19.32 -21.94 -8.32
CA GLN A 382 18.19 -21.44 -7.54
C GLN A 382 16.86 -22.01 -8.02
N VAL A 383 16.64 -22.04 -9.34
CA VAL A 383 15.44 -22.64 -9.93
C VAL A 383 15.38 -24.14 -9.61
N SER A 384 16.49 -24.86 -9.81
CA SER A 384 16.59 -26.30 -9.51
C SER A 384 16.28 -26.62 -8.05
N ARG A 385 16.74 -25.78 -7.13
CA ARG A 385 16.54 -25.97 -5.69
C ARG A 385 15.06 -25.94 -5.29
N TYR A 386 14.31 -24.99 -5.85
CA TYR A 386 12.91 -24.79 -5.47
C TYR A 386 11.91 -25.49 -6.40
N ARG A 387 12.36 -25.87 -7.60
CA ARG A 387 11.57 -26.55 -8.63
C ARG A 387 12.34 -27.78 -9.15
N PRO A 388 12.67 -28.77 -8.29
CA PRO A 388 13.51 -29.92 -8.66
C PRO A 388 12.92 -30.80 -9.77
N GLN A 389 11.61 -30.69 -10.03
CA GLN A 389 10.92 -31.37 -11.11
C GLN A 389 11.22 -30.78 -12.51
N LEU A 390 11.79 -29.57 -12.59
CA LEU A 390 12.03 -28.90 -13.86
C LEU A 390 13.22 -29.51 -14.62
N ASN A 391 13.06 -29.69 -15.92
CA ASN A 391 14.19 -29.92 -16.81
C ASN A 391 14.87 -28.59 -17.13
N ILE A 392 15.89 -28.27 -16.34
CA ILE A 392 16.60 -26.98 -16.39
C ILE A 392 17.21 -26.70 -17.77
N GLU A 393 17.78 -27.70 -18.43
CA GLU A 393 18.39 -27.53 -19.75
C GLU A 393 17.38 -27.11 -20.83
N LYS A 394 16.10 -27.50 -20.67
CA LYS A 394 15.03 -27.10 -21.59
C LYS A 394 14.49 -25.70 -21.31
N VAL A 395 14.52 -25.25 -20.06
CA VAL A 395 13.86 -23.98 -19.65
C VAL A 395 14.85 -22.83 -19.38
N ALA A 396 16.14 -23.12 -19.23
CA ALA A 396 17.20 -22.13 -19.01
C ALA A 396 17.92 -21.71 -20.29
N THR A 397 17.17 -21.60 -21.39
CA THR A 397 17.65 -21.12 -22.71
C THR A 397 17.57 -19.60 -22.84
N GLY A 398 16.89 -18.91 -21.91
CA GLY A 398 16.57 -17.49 -21.99
C GLY A 398 15.24 -17.17 -22.67
N GLU A 399 14.56 -18.17 -23.23
CA GLU A 399 13.23 -18.03 -23.82
C GLU A 399 12.16 -17.73 -22.77
N HIS A 400 11.02 -17.21 -23.21
CA HIS A 400 9.84 -16.97 -22.39
C HIS A 400 8.65 -17.70 -23.00
N TRP A 401 7.69 -18.06 -22.15
CA TRP A 401 6.52 -18.84 -22.53
C TRP A 401 5.26 -18.16 -22.01
N LEU A 402 4.15 -18.37 -22.71
CA LEU A 402 2.83 -18.12 -22.14
C LEU A 402 2.58 -19.13 -21.02
N ALA A 403 1.88 -18.72 -19.96
CA ALA A 403 1.60 -19.54 -18.80
C ALA A 403 1.00 -20.91 -19.16
N ALA A 404 0.06 -20.93 -20.11
CA ALA A 404 -0.58 -22.16 -20.58
C ALA A 404 0.41 -23.21 -21.14
N ASP A 405 1.49 -22.76 -21.78
CA ASP A 405 2.55 -23.65 -22.28
C ASP A 405 3.61 -23.92 -21.20
N ALA A 406 3.92 -22.92 -20.40
CA ALA A 406 4.82 -23.02 -19.26
C ALA A 406 4.35 -24.03 -18.20
N GLN A 407 3.04 -24.23 -18.03
CA GLN A 407 2.49 -25.25 -17.15
C GLN A 407 2.92 -26.66 -17.59
N LYS A 408 2.93 -26.95 -18.90
CA LYS A 408 3.38 -28.23 -19.46
C LYS A 408 4.87 -28.47 -19.20
N LEU A 409 5.64 -27.40 -19.08
CA LEU A 409 7.07 -27.43 -18.72
C LEU A 409 7.30 -27.49 -17.21
N GLY A 410 6.26 -27.32 -16.38
CA GLY A 410 6.33 -27.29 -14.92
C GLY A 410 6.78 -25.94 -14.32
N LEU A 411 6.87 -24.88 -15.15
CA LEU A 411 7.26 -23.53 -14.69
C LEU A 411 6.15 -22.86 -13.88
N VAL A 412 4.89 -23.25 -14.13
CA VAL A 412 3.68 -22.80 -13.44
C VAL A 412 2.93 -24.03 -12.95
N ASP A 413 2.32 -23.95 -11.77
CA ASP A 413 1.59 -25.06 -11.17
C ASP A 413 0.11 -25.07 -11.56
N GLU A 414 -0.51 -23.89 -11.62
CA GLU A 414 -1.94 -23.74 -11.90
C GLU A 414 -2.21 -22.57 -12.85
N ILE A 415 -3.19 -22.73 -13.73
CA ILE A 415 -3.67 -21.69 -14.61
C ILE A 415 -4.94 -21.09 -14.02
N ALA A 416 -4.84 -19.86 -13.53
CA ALA A 416 -5.94 -19.06 -13.02
C ALA A 416 -5.50 -17.59 -12.95
N THR A 417 -6.46 -16.67 -12.93
CA THR A 417 -6.16 -15.25 -12.63
C THR A 417 -5.91 -15.06 -11.14
N SER A 418 -5.19 -14.00 -10.76
CA SER A 418 -4.97 -13.68 -9.35
C SER A 418 -6.29 -13.45 -8.60
N ASP A 419 -7.26 -12.77 -9.24
CA ASP A 419 -8.59 -12.51 -8.68
C ASP A 419 -9.36 -13.81 -8.40
N GLU A 420 -9.36 -14.73 -9.37
CA GLU A 420 -10.00 -16.04 -9.23
C GLU A 420 -9.36 -16.85 -8.10
N TYR A 421 -8.02 -16.96 -8.09
CA TYR A 421 -7.31 -17.71 -7.07
C TYR A 421 -7.55 -17.12 -5.66
N ILE A 422 -7.47 -15.80 -5.51
CA ILE A 422 -7.73 -15.11 -4.23
C ILE A 422 -9.19 -15.35 -3.80
N HIS A 423 -10.15 -15.25 -4.74
CA HIS A 423 -11.56 -15.43 -4.42
C HIS A 423 -11.85 -16.85 -3.91
N GLU A 424 -11.34 -17.88 -4.59
CA GLU A 424 -11.48 -19.27 -4.13
C GLU A 424 -10.76 -19.50 -2.80
N ARG A 425 -9.56 -18.92 -2.61
CA ARG A 425 -8.82 -19.08 -1.37
C ARG A 425 -9.51 -18.43 -0.16
N ILE A 426 -10.20 -17.32 -0.37
CA ILE A 426 -10.99 -16.66 0.68
C ILE A 426 -12.10 -17.58 1.20
N LYS A 427 -12.74 -18.38 0.34
CA LYS A 427 -13.82 -19.30 0.75
C LYS A 427 -13.33 -20.38 1.70
N VAL A 428 -12.07 -20.77 1.61
CA VAL A 428 -11.44 -21.78 2.50
C VAL A 428 -10.55 -21.14 3.58
N THR A 429 -10.58 -19.82 3.74
CA THR A 429 -9.83 -19.11 4.78
C THR A 429 -10.64 -19.03 6.08
N GLU A 430 -10.08 -19.51 7.18
CA GLU A 430 -10.81 -19.61 8.44
C GLU A 430 -11.13 -18.24 9.06
N ASN A 431 -10.17 -17.33 9.15
CA ASN A 431 -10.32 -16.13 9.97
C ASN A 431 -10.38 -14.85 9.15
N SER A 432 -9.32 -14.52 8.40
CA SER A 432 -9.20 -13.19 7.80
C SER A 432 -8.35 -13.20 6.54
N ALA A 433 -8.82 -12.50 5.52
CA ALA A 433 -8.04 -12.15 4.34
C ALA A 433 -7.68 -10.66 4.39
N LEU A 434 -6.38 -10.36 4.34
CA LEU A 434 -5.84 -9.02 4.49
C LEU A 434 -4.94 -8.67 3.31
N LYS A 435 -5.24 -7.56 2.64
CA LYS A 435 -4.33 -6.97 1.66
C LYS A 435 -3.34 -6.06 2.36
N VAL A 436 -2.05 -6.37 2.25
CA VAL A 436 -0.97 -5.65 2.91
C VAL A 436 -0.42 -4.58 1.98
N ALA A 437 -0.64 -3.31 2.32
CA ALA A 437 -0.19 -2.17 1.54
C ALA A 437 0.82 -1.31 2.31
N TRP A 438 1.86 -0.90 1.61
CA TRP A 438 2.75 0.14 2.12
C TRP A 438 2.25 1.49 1.64
N LYS A 439 1.95 2.40 2.57
CA LYS A 439 1.63 3.79 2.24
C LYS A 439 2.68 4.70 2.85
N LYS A 440 3.40 5.43 2.00
CA LYS A 440 4.24 6.52 2.47
C LYS A 440 3.34 7.52 3.19
N SER A 441 3.65 7.81 4.44
CA SER A 441 2.91 8.78 5.23
C SER A 441 3.14 10.16 4.61
N GLU A 442 2.12 10.71 3.98
CA GLU A 442 2.10 12.14 3.68
C GLU A 442 1.97 12.85 5.01
N LYS A 443 3.09 13.30 5.58
CA LYS A 443 3.03 14.25 6.69
C LYS A 443 2.22 15.43 6.21
N LYS A 444 1.10 15.63 6.91
CA LYS A 444 0.09 16.66 6.64
C LYS A 444 0.77 17.96 6.20
N LYS A 445 0.63 18.30 4.92
CA LYS A 445 0.77 19.67 4.40
C LYS A 445 -0.03 20.69 5.24
N ASN A 446 -0.93 20.21 6.11
CA ASN A 446 -1.69 20.99 7.07
C ASN A 446 -0.84 21.69 8.13
N PHE A 447 0.35 21.23 8.55
CA PHE A 447 1.13 22.00 9.54
C PHE A 447 1.72 23.27 8.91
N LEU A 448 2.31 23.16 7.71
CA LEU A 448 2.78 24.32 6.96
C LEU A 448 1.61 25.23 6.55
N LYS A 449 0.45 24.66 6.20
CA LYS A 449 -0.78 25.42 5.90
C LYS A 449 -1.38 26.09 7.15
N LEU A 450 -1.25 25.48 8.33
CA LEU A 450 -1.68 26.04 9.62
C LEU A 450 -0.72 27.16 10.07
N LEU A 451 0.58 26.97 9.87
CA LEU A 451 1.60 27.99 10.12
C LEU A 451 1.42 29.20 9.19
N LEU A 452 1.20 28.96 7.89
CA LEU A 452 0.87 30.00 6.90
C LEU A 452 -0.49 30.67 7.15
N SER A 453 -1.44 29.95 7.75
CA SER A 453 -2.73 30.51 8.18
C SER A 453 -2.60 31.40 9.41
N GLN A 454 -1.69 31.08 10.34
CA GLN A 454 -1.40 31.88 11.53
C GLN A 454 -0.62 33.16 11.16
N LEU A 455 0.29 33.06 10.19
CA LEU A 455 1.02 34.21 9.62
C LEU A 455 0.11 35.20 8.85
N ARG A 456 -1.06 34.76 8.39
CA ARG A 456 -2.08 35.63 7.78
C ARG A 456 -2.99 36.32 8.80
N PHE A 457 -2.91 35.97 10.08
CA PHE A 457 -3.79 36.50 11.12
C PHE A 457 -3.11 37.55 12.03
N THR A 458 -1.81 37.78 11.87
CA THR A 458 -1.05 38.83 12.58
C THR A 458 -0.73 40.04 11.70
N GLY A 459 -1.68 40.41 10.84
CA GLY A 459 -1.55 41.51 9.88
C GLY A 459 -2.88 42.20 9.61
N ALA A 460 -3.65 42.46 10.68
CA ALA A 460 -4.88 43.25 10.60
C ALA A 460 -4.76 44.45 11.56
N HIS A 461 -3.92 45.42 11.20
CA HIS A 461 -4.18 46.81 11.55
C HIS A 461 -4.28 47.60 10.24
N LYS A 462 -5.52 47.97 9.91
CA LYS A 462 -5.83 48.91 8.82
C LYS A 462 -5.32 50.29 9.20
N GLY A 463 -4.76 51.02 8.23
CA GLY A 463 -4.65 52.47 8.28
C GLY A 463 -3.53 53.06 7.41
N ALA A 464 -3.92 53.59 6.25
CA ALA A 464 -3.20 54.60 5.46
C ALA A 464 -1.95 54.16 4.67
N LEU A 465 -2.15 53.74 3.42
CA LEU A 465 -1.93 54.57 2.22
C LEU A 465 -2.17 53.71 0.98
N GLY A 466 -3.14 54.11 0.16
CA GLY A 466 -3.27 53.58 -1.19
C GLY A 466 -2.21 54.20 -2.08
N SER A 467 -1.37 53.36 -2.69
CA SER A 467 -0.71 53.54 -3.99
C SER A 467 0.26 52.37 -4.18
N ALA A 468 0.51 51.98 -5.43
CA ALA A 468 1.38 50.89 -5.87
C ALA A 468 0.82 49.46 -5.77
N ALA A 469 -0.34 49.24 -6.39
CA ALA A 469 -0.52 48.02 -7.17
C ALA A 469 0.43 48.08 -8.38
N GLY A 470 1.61 47.49 -8.23
CA GLY A 470 2.60 47.38 -9.31
C GLY A 470 4.02 47.62 -8.84
N ALA A 471 4.66 46.60 -8.26
CA ALA A 471 6.11 46.33 -8.29
C ALA A 471 6.53 45.35 -7.18
N VAL A 472 6.24 44.05 -7.34
CA VAL A 472 7.07 42.98 -6.76
C VAL A 472 7.11 41.83 -7.77
N GLY A 473 7.59 42.15 -8.96
CA GLY A 473 8.14 41.21 -9.94
C GLY A 473 9.51 41.75 -10.29
N GLY A 474 10.56 41.22 -9.65
CA GLY A 474 11.93 41.63 -9.89
C GLY A 474 12.67 42.07 -8.63
N ALA A 475 13.32 41.12 -7.97
CA ALA A 475 14.50 41.39 -7.12
C ALA A 475 15.33 40.10 -7.03
N ALA A 476 15.91 39.72 -8.17
CA ALA A 476 17.08 38.87 -8.24
C ALA A 476 18.04 39.58 -9.19
N LEU A 477 18.94 40.41 -8.64
CA LEU A 477 20.26 40.81 -9.18
C LEU A 477 20.74 42.12 -8.54
N ALA A 478 22.05 42.16 -8.26
CA ALA A 478 22.86 43.23 -7.67
C ALA A 478 22.65 43.45 -6.16
N ALA A 479 23.68 43.51 -5.32
CA ALA A 479 24.97 44.12 -5.56
C ALA A 479 26.12 43.45 -4.78
N SER A 480 27.27 43.35 -5.45
CA SER A 480 28.59 43.45 -4.85
C SER A 480 29.15 44.80 -5.28
N ALA A 481 29.51 45.67 -4.31
CA ALA A 481 30.63 46.61 -4.37
C ALA A 481 30.62 47.53 -3.13
N MET A 482 31.76 47.51 -2.40
CA MET A 482 32.43 48.62 -1.68
C MET A 482 31.56 49.49 -0.74
N GLY A 483 31.85 49.68 0.55
CA GLY A 483 33.13 49.75 1.24
C GLY A 483 33.17 51.06 2.04
N SER A 484 33.51 50.95 3.33
CA SER A 484 33.96 51.99 4.28
C SER A 484 32.94 52.77 5.15
N ALA A 485 33.40 52.95 6.38
CA ALA A 485 33.07 53.94 7.42
C ALA A 485 32.26 53.47 8.65
N ASP A 486 32.97 53.52 9.77
CA ASP A 486 32.63 53.32 11.19
C ASP A 486 31.31 53.93 11.68
N SER A 487 30.64 53.24 12.63
CA SER A 487 30.64 53.60 14.07
C SER A 487 29.44 53.02 14.85
N ASN A 488 29.79 52.24 15.88
CA ASN A 488 29.23 52.08 17.23
C ASN A 488 27.72 51.92 17.56
N SER A 489 27.51 51.06 18.58
CA SER A 489 26.32 50.72 19.42
C SER A 489 25.34 49.70 18.80
N ALA A 490 25.33 48.40 19.18
CA ALA A 490 24.88 47.77 20.44
C ALA A 490 23.45 48.19 20.81
N ASP A 491 22.42 47.36 20.99
CA ASP A 491 22.20 45.92 21.20
C ASP A 491 20.66 45.78 21.07
N GLU A 492 20.05 44.95 20.23
CA GLU A 492 19.65 43.56 20.47
C GLU A 492 19.28 43.00 19.09
N SER A 493 20.11 42.13 18.52
CA SER A 493 19.73 41.40 17.31
C SER A 493 19.98 39.93 17.54
N VAL A 494 18.88 39.16 17.51
CA VAL A 494 18.92 37.70 17.40
C VAL A 494 19.86 37.38 16.24
N SER A 495 21.00 36.77 16.54
CA SER A 495 22.05 36.59 15.56
C SER A 495 21.51 35.71 14.41
N GLU A 496 21.86 36.05 13.16
CA GLU A 496 21.58 35.18 12.01
C GLU A 496 22.12 33.75 12.24
N GLY A 497 23.13 33.59 13.10
CA GLY A 497 23.64 32.32 13.58
C GLY A 497 22.62 31.50 14.38
N ASP A 498 21.81 32.12 15.23
CA ASP A 498 20.77 31.44 16.01
C ASP A 498 19.57 31.06 15.14
N MET A 499 19.19 31.92 14.18
CA MET A 499 18.17 31.59 13.18
C MET A 499 18.63 30.46 12.25
N MET A 500 19.90 30.44 11.85
CA MET A 500 20.46 29.37 11.01
C MET A 500 20.65 28.07 11.80
N GLN A 501 21.01 28.12 13.09
CA GLN A 501 21.06 26.93 13.94
C GLN A 501 19.66 26.38 14.24
N GLU A 502 18.67 27.23 14.45
CA GLU A 502 17.28 26.82 14.64
C GLU A 502 16.69 26.29 13.33
N ALA A 503 16.97 26.91 12.19
CA ALA A 503 16.61 26.41 10.86
C ALA A 503 17.28 25.07 10.56
N GLN A 504 18.57 24.89 10.91
CA GLN A 504 19.28 23.62 10.76
C GLN A 504 18.77 22.55 11.73
N ARG A 505 18.40 22.92 12.97
CA ARG A 505 17.72 22.03 13.92
C ARG A 505 16.34 21.62 13.41
N GLN A 506 15.59 22.54 12.81
CA GLN A 506 14.29 22.26 12.20
C GLN A 506 14.42 21.44 10.91
N LEU A 507 15.46 21.65 10.10
CA LEU A 507 15.78 20.83 8.92
C LEU A 507 16.19 19.40 9.33
N ASN A 508 17.03 19.28 10.36
CA ASN A 508 17.43 17.98 10.91
C ASN A 508 16.25 17.28 11.61
N ALA A 509 15.35 18.03 12.25
CA ALA A 509 14.10 17.49 12.79
C ALA A 509 13.12 17.09 11.68
N LEU A 510 13.12 17.76 10.53
CA LEU A 510 12.33 17.38 9.34
C LEU A 510 12.86 16.12 8.66
N ASP A 511 14.18 15.94 8.59
CA ASP A 511 14.82 14.74 8.04
C ASP A 511 14.63 13.52 8.96
N GLN A 512 14.75 13.71 10.29
CA GLN A 512 14.51 12.66 11.28
C GLN A 512 13.04 12.31 11.50
N SER A 513 12.10 13.16 11.08
CA SER A 513 10.68 12.96 11.34
C SER A 513 9.91 12.40 10.15
N SER A 514 10.52 11.59 9.29
CA SER A 514 9.79 10.78 8.30
C SER A 514 9.00 9.65 8.99
N PHE A 515 7.88 10.00 9.60
CA PHE A 515 7.01 9.08 10.35
C PHE A 515 6.14 8.25 9.40
N MET A 516 6.43 6.96 9.28
CA MET A 516 5.77 6.01 8.38
C MET A 516 4.63 5.24 9.08
N GLN A 517 3.57 4.89 8.34
CA GLN A 517 2.51 3.99 8.81
C GLN A 517 2.17 2.97 7.73
N LEU A 518 2.32 1.69 8.08
CA LEU A 518 1.77 0.54 7.35
C LEU A 518 0.24 0.50 7.58
N ARG A 519 -0.55 0.21 6.54
CA ARG A 519 -2.01 0.11 6.63
C ARG A 519 -2.49 -1.31 6.39
#